data_AF-G6AYQ8-F1
#
_entry.id   AF-G6AYQ8-F1
#
_cell.length_a   1.000
_cell.length_b   1.000
_cell.length_c   1.000
_cell.angle_alpha   90.00
_cell.angle_beta   90.00
_cell.angle_gamma   90.00
#
_symmetry.space_group_name_H-M   'P 1'
#
loop_
_entity.id
_entity.type
_entity.pdbx_description
1 polymer ?
#
loop_
_entity_poly.entity_id
_entity_poly.type
_entity_poly.pdbx_seq_one_letter_code
_entity_poly.pdbx_strand_id
1 'polypeptide(L)'
;MTAQQLEHLIQDNSTLKKGDIEATLSELREQMVRELSQGHRFYIPNVGYFSLSVKLDADGKAVEKVSSGDLRLHNINFRPEASLLQEVGSKVRFRRARLTSKSVVYEEKQLLSLLMDYLSANHFITCRTMQRQFRLRETAACKWLKRFVEQGVIRREGARNAPVYIKA
;
A
#
# COMPACT_ATOMS: atom_id res chain seq x y z
N MET A 1 14.75 -8.23 -9.91
CA MET A 1 16.15 -7.89 -10.20
C MET A 1 16.83 -7.55 -8.89
N THR A 2 17.90 -8.25 -8.53
CA THR A 2 18.71 -8.02 -7.32
C THR A 2 19.86 -7.04 -7.61
N ALA A 3 20.56 -6.56 -6.58
CA ALA A 3 21.75 -5.70 -6.75
C ALA A 3 22.83 -6.38 -7.61
N GLN A 4 23.18 -7.64 -7.29
CA GLN A 4 24.15 -8.43 -8.05
C GLN A 4 23.72 -8.65 -9.52
N GLN A 5 22.42 -8.81 -9.78
CA GLN A 5 21.91 -8.92 -11.14
C GLN A 5 22.04 -7.60 -11.91
N LEU A 6 21.79 -6.47 -11.24
CA LEU A 6 21.95 -5.14 -11.84
C LEU A 6 23.42 -4.87 -12.18
N GLU A 7 24.34 -5.13 -11.25
CA GLU A 7 25.79 -4.97 -11.47
C GLU A 7 26.29 -5.81 -12.63
N HIS A 8 25.85 -7.08 -12.71
CA HIS A 8 26.21 -7.96 -13.82
C HIS A 8 25.72 -7.41 -15.16
N LEU A 9 24.45 -6.97 -15.23
CA LEU A 9 23.89 -6.40 -16.45
C LEU A 9 24.60 -5.11 -16.87
N ILE A 10 24.97 -4.25 -15.92
CA ILE A 10 25.72 -3.02 -16.24
C ILE A 10 27.12 -3.38 -16.73
N GLN A 11 27.82 -4.32 -16.08
CA GLN A 11 29.14 -4.74 -16.52
C GLN A 11 29.11 -5.37 -17.92
N ASP A 12 28.09 -6.16 -18.26
CA ASP A 12 27.97 -6.78 -19.59
C ASP A 12 27.70 -5.76 -20.71
N ASN A 13 27.08 -4.64 -20.37
CA ASN A 13 26.66 -3.60 -21.33
C ASN A 13 27.52 -2.33 -21.27
N SER A 14 28.62 -2.34 -20.50
CA SER A 14 29.51 -1.19 -20.34
C SER A 14 30.96 -1.63 -20.09
N THR A 15 31.86 -0.67 -19.90
CA THR A 15 33.25 -0.95 -19.53
C THR A 15 33.49 -0.95 -18.02
N LEU A 16 32.44 -0.73 -17.21
CA LEU A 16 32.54 -0.64 -15.76
C LEU A 16 32.67 -2.04 -15.15
N LYS A 17 33.57 -2.20 -14.19
CA LYS A 17 33.64 -3.42 -13.39
C LYS A 17 32.66 -3.35 -12.22
N LYS A 18 32.29 -4.50 -11.66
CA LYS A 18 31.46 -4.58 -10.45
C LYS A 18 31.91 -3.62 -9.33
N GLY A 19 33.22 -3.57 -9.05
CA GLY A 19 33.77 -2.66 -8.04
C GLY A 19 33.53 -1.18 -8.34
N ASP A 20 33.62 -0.77 -9.61
CA ASP A 20 33.35 0.62 -10.03
C ASP A 20 31.87 0.97 -9.86
N ILE A 21 30.98 0.01 -10.16
CA ILE A 21 29.53 0.16 -10.02
C ILE A 21 29.15 0.29 -8.54
N GLU A 22 29.66 -0.60 -7.69
CA GLU A 22 29.43 -0.57 -6.24
C GLU A 22 29.91 0.74 -5.62
N ALA A 23 31.12 1.18 -5.98
CA ALA A 23 31.68 2.45 -5.51
C ALA A 23 30.83 3.64 -5.95
N THR A 24 30.42 3.69 -7.23
CA THR A 24 29.59 4.77 -7.77
C THR A 24 28.22 4.84 -7.08
N LEU A 25 27.55 3.71 -6.85
CA LEU A 25 26.26 3.67 -6.15
C LEU A 25 26.39 4.07 -4.68
N SER A 26 27.51 3.73 -4.04
CA SER A 26 27.80 4.12 -2.66
C SER A 26 28.01 5.63 -2.55
N GLU A 27 28.83 6.21 -3.42
CA GLU A 27 29.06 7.66 -3.48
C GLU A 27 27.76 8.41 -3.80
N LEU A 28 26.98 7.90 -4.76
CA LEU A 28 25.68 8.48 -5.11
C LEU A 28 24.76 8.55 -3.87
N ARG A 29 24.73 7.50 -3.05
CA ARG A 29 23.97 7.49 -1.79
C ARG A 29 24.48 8.54 -0.80
N GLU A 30 25.79 8.72 -0.68
CA GLU A 30 26.37 9.74 0.21
C GLU A 30 25.96 11.15 -0.20
N GLN A 31 26.04 11.46 -1.51
CA GLN A 31 25.59 12.74 -2.05
C GLN A 31 24.07 12.93 -1.89
N MET A 32 23.27 11.86 -2.06
CA MET A 32 21.83 11.90 -1.77
C MET A 32 21.54 12.27 -0.32
N VAL A 33 22.23 11.65 0.64
CA VAL A 33 22.05 11.95 2.07
C VAL A 33 22.41 13.42 2.33
N ARG A 34 23.52 13.90 1.79
CA ARG A 34 23.96 15.28 1.94
C ARG A 34 22.92 16.28 1.44
N GLU A 35 22.48 16.17 0.19
CA GLU A 35 21.54 17.12 -0.41
C GLU A 35 20.15 17.05 0.22
N LEU A 36 19.64 15.83 0.44
CA LEU A 36 18.31 15.65 1.04
C LEU A 36 18.30 16.16 2.49
N SER A 37 19.35 15.95 3.28
CA SER A 37 19.43 16.47 4.66
C SER A 37 19.37 18.00 4.75
N GLN A 38 19.75 18.70 3.68
CA GLN A 38 19.66 20.16 3.54
C GLN A 38 18.29 20.63 3.00
N GLY A 39 17.38 19.70 2.70
CA GLY A 39 16.07 20.00 2.12
C GLY A 39 16.10 20.22 0.60
N HIS A 40 17.23 20.00 -0.06
CA HIS A 40 17.32 20.10 -1.51
C HIS A 40 16.69 18.89 -2.20
N ARG A 41 16.42 19.04 -3.49
CA ARG A 41 16.05 17.92 -4.36
C ARG A 41 17.32 17.32 -4.96
N PHE A 42 17.37 16.00 -5.01
CA PHE A 42 18.48 15.28 -5.62
C PHE A 42 18.06 14.75 -6.99
N TYR A 43 18.78 15.12 -8.05
CA TYR A 43 18.48 14.71 -9.43
C TYR A 43 19.46 13.65 -9.89
N ILE A 44 18.92 12.51 -10.38
CA ILE A 44 19.69 11.52 -11.11
C ILE A 44 19.35 11.68 -12.60
N PRO A 45 20.34 12.00 -13.45
CA PRO A 45 20.15 12.15 -14.88
C PRO A 45 19.45 10.94 -15.53
N ASN A 46 18.45 11.20 -16.38
CA ASN A 46 17.65 10.18 -17.10
C ASN A 46 16.80 9.27 -16.20
N VAL A 47 16.78 9.50 -14.88
CA VAL A 47 16.02 8.70 -13.91
C VAL A 47 14.94 9.55 -13.26
N GLY A 48 15.31 10.67 -12.64
CA GLY A 48 14.35 11.58 -12.03
C GLY A 48 14.85 12.22 -10.73
N TYR A 49 13.89 12.71 -9.94
CA TYR A 49 14.14 13.52 -8.75
C TYR A 49 13.75 12.80 -7.46
N PHE A 50 14.57 12.95 -6.44
CA PHE A 50 14.27 12.60 -5.06
C PHE A 50 14.05 13.87 -4.24
N SER A 51 13.05 13.86 -3.36
CA SER A 51 12.71 15.01 -2.53
C SER A 51 12.22 14.57 -1.16
N LEU A 52 12.47 15.38 -0.13
CA LEU A 52 11.97 15.10 1.21
C LEU A 52 10.45 15.25 1.30
N SER A 53 9.84 14.36 2.09
CA SER A 53 8.47 14.47 2.57
C SER A 53 8.51 14.61 4.08
N VAL A 54 7.94 15.69 4.61
CA VAL A 54 7.91 15.98 6.05
C VAL A 54 6.48 15.82 6.55
N LYS A 55 6.33 15.17 7.71
CA LYS A 55 5.05 15.08 8.40
C LYS A 55 5.12 15.88 9.69
N LEU A 56 4.04 16.59 9.97
CA LEU A 56 3.80 17.19 11.26
C LEU A 56 3.33 16.13 12.24
N ASP A 57 4.07 15.94 13.32
CA ASP A 57 3.72 15.06 14.43
C ASP A 57 3.33 15.91 15.66
N ALA A 58 2.30 16.72 15.47
CA ALA A 58 1.75 17.60 16.49
C ALA A 58 0.32 17.15 16.82
N ASP A 59 0.19 16.11 17.65
CA ASP A 59 -1.11 15.65 18.13
C ASP A 59 -1.83 16.77 18.87
N GLY A 60 -2.84 17.37 18.23
CA GLY A 60 -3.76 18.33 18.84
C GLY A 60 -3.19 19.72 19.18
N LYS A 61 -1.98 20.07 18.72
CA LYS A 61 -1.45 21.43 18.93
C LYS A 61 -2.09 22.43 17.95
N ALA A 62 -2.36 23.63 18.43
CA ALA A 62 -2.70 24.76 17.56
C ALA A 62 -1.53 25.08 16.62
N VAL A 63 -1.82 25.48 15.38
CA VAL A 63 -0.83 25.75 14.31
C VAL A 63 0.25 26.72 14.79
N GLU A 64 -0.11 27.71 15.61
CA GLU A 64 0.78 28.74 16.16
C GLU A 64 1.79 28.20 17.18
N LYS A 65 1.56 27.01 17.74
CA LYS A 65 2.43 26.34 18.72
C LYS A 65 3.28 25.23 18.11
N VAL A 66 3.18 25.02 16.80
CA VAL A 66 3.98 24.04 16.06
C VAL A 66 5.42 24.55 15.97
N SER A 67 6.36 23.76 16.47
CA SER A 67 7.80 24.04 16.38
C SER A 67 8.48 23.11 15.39
N SER A 68 9.69 23.46 14.95
CA SER A 68 10.53 22.58 14.12
C SER A 68 10.77 21.20 14.76
N GLY A 69 10.72 21.09 16.10
CA GLY A 69 10.81 19.82 16.82
C GLY A 69 9.60 18.90 16.65
N ASP A 70 8.46 19.43 16.19
CA ASP A 70 7.26 18.64 15.87
C ASP A 70 7.29 18.12 14.42
N LEU A 71 8.30 18.48 13.64
CA LEU A 71 8.48 17.99 12.28
C LEU A 71 9.30 16.71 12.28
N ARG A 72 8.81 15.68 11.60
CA ARG A 72 9.54 14.43 11.37
C ARG A 72 9.68 14.17 9.88
N LEU A 73 10.84 13.66 9.50
CA LEU A 73 11.04 13.10 8.17
C LEU A 73 10.04 11.94 7.99
N HIS A 74 9.14 12.07 7.03
CA HIS A 74 8.12 11.07 6.75
C HIS A 74 8.57 10.08 5.69
N ASN A 75 9.13 10.58 4.59
CA ASN A 75 9.54 9.77 3.45
C ASN A 75 10.53 10.53 2.54
N ILE A 76 11.15 9.81 1.60
CA ILE A 76 11.80 10.39 0.42
C ILE A 76 10.93 10.04 -0.80
N ASN A 77 10.39 11.06 -1.46
CA ASN A 77 9.56 10.89 -2.65
C ASN A 77 10.42 10.79 -3.90
N PHE A 78 10.20 9.75 -4.71
CA PHE A 78 10.76 9.65 -6.06
C PHE A 78 9.75 10.13 -7.10
N ARG A 79 10.19 11.03 -7.98
CA ARG A 79 9.45 11.48 -9.17
C ARG A 79 10.27 11.12 -10.40
N PRO A 80 9.83 10.16 -11.23
CA PRO A 80 10.55 9.83 -12.45
C PRO A 80 10.53 11.00 -13.43
N GLU A 81 11.54 11.06 -14.28
CA GLU A 81 11.53 11.96 -15.43
C GLU A 81 10.37 11.61 -16.38
N ALA A 82 9.83 12.63 -17.07
CA ALA A 82 8.74 12.42 -18.01
C ALA A 82 9.15 11.49 -19.17
N SER A 83 10.39 11.60 -19.65
CA SER A 83 10.98 10.74 -20.68
C SER A 83 10.97 9.26 -20.26
N LEU A 84 11.49 8.96 -19.06
CA LEU A 84 11.49 7.61 -18.50
C LEU A 84 10.07 7.05 -18.36
N LEU A 85 9.12 7.85 -17.85
CA LEU A 85 7.74 7.41 -17.68
C LEU A 85 7.05 7.13 -19.03
N GLN A 86 7.30 7.97 -20.04
CA GLN A 86 6.79 7.80 -21.41
C GLN A 86 7.37 6.55 -22.07
N GLU A 87 8.69 6.34 -21.95
CA GLU A 87 9.35 5.18 -22.54
C GLU A 87 8.81 3.89 -21.95
N VAL A 88 8.72 3.78 -20.61
CA VAL A 88 8.11 2.63 -19.95
C VAL A 88 6.66 2.46 -20.40
N GLY A 89 5.87 3.54 -20.37
CA GLY A 89 4.46 3.53 -20.75
C GLY A 89 4.17 3.02 -22.16
N SER A 90 5.07 3.27 -23.12
CA SER A 90 4.95 2.76 -24.49
C SER A 90 5.23 1.25 -24.61
N LYS A 91 5.99 0.67 -23.69
CA LYS A 91 6.39 -0.75 -23.71
C LYS A 91 5.46 -1.64 -22.87
N VAL A 92 4.76 -1.09 -21.88
CA VAL A 92 3.86 -1.88 -21.03
C VAL A 92 2.61 -2.31 -21.81
N ARG A 93 2.10 -3.51 -21.50
CA ARG A 93 0.84 -4.02 -22.07
C ARG A 93 -0.18 -4.23 -20.97
N PHE A 94 -1.28 -3.50 -21.05
CA PHE A 94 -2.41 -3.70 -20.16
C PHE A 94 -3.38 -4.74 -20.74
N ARG A 95 -3.90 -5.61 -19.88
CA ARG A 95 -4.99 -6.52 -20.22
C ARG A 95 -6.17 -6.21 -19.31
N ARG A 96 -7.37 -6.16 -19.89
CA ARG A 96 -8.60 -6.03 -19.11
C ARG A 96 -8.73 -7.25 -18.19
N ALA A 97 -8.83 -7.01 -16.89
CA ALA A 97 -9.12 -8.08 -15.95
C ALA A 97 -10.50 -8.67 -16.25
N ARG A 98 -10.57 -10.00 -16.35
CA ARG A 98 -11.84 -10.74 -16.55
C ARG A 98 -12.71 -10.74 -15.28
N LEU A 99 -12.07 -10.56 -14.13
CA LEU A 99 -12.72 -10.49 -12.82
C LEU A 99 -12.62 -9.07 -12.29
N THR A 100 -13.73 -8.55 -11.79
CA THR A 100 -13.72 -7.29 -11.06
C THR A 100 -13.12 -7.52 -9.68
N SER A 101 -12.20 -6.64 -9.28
CA SER A 101 -11.74 -6.60 -7.89
C SER A 101 -12.73 -5.85 -6.99
N LYS A 102 -13.80 -5.25 -7.52
CA LYS A 102 -14.79 -4.52 -6.73
C LYS A 102 -15.71 -5.50 -6.01
N SER A 103 -16.05 -5.17 -4.76
CA SER A 103 -17.14 -5.84 -4.05
C SER A 103 -18.44 -5.72 -4.85
N VAL A 104 -19.26 -6.76 -4.82
CA VAL A 104 -20.67 -6.64 -5.22
C VAL A 104 -21.35 -5.61 -4.32
N VAL A 105 -22.22 -4.79 -4.92
CA VAL A 105 -23.03 -3.82 -4.18
C VAL A 105 -24.30 -4.56 -3.71
N TYR A 106 -24.50 -4.60 -2.40
CA TYR A 106 -25.71 -5.12 -1.79
C TYR A 106 -26.46 -4.02 -1.07
N GLU A 107 -27.77 -4.08 -1.11
CA GLU A 107 -28.59 -3.43 -0.11
C GLU A 107 -28.50 -4.17 1.23
N GLU A 108 -28.61 -3.43 2.33
CA GLU A 108 -28.46 -3.97 3.67
C GLU A 108 -29.44 -5.12 3.96
N LYS A 109 -30.72 -4.94 3.62
CA LYS A 109 -31.75 -5.97 3.81
C LYS A 109 -31.44 -7.24 3.02
N GLN A 110 -30.95 -7.08 1.79
CA GLN A 110 -30.60 -8.20 0.92
C GLN A 110 -29.41 -8.99 1.49
N LEU A 111 -28.34 -8.30 1.88
CA LEU A 111 -27.17 -8.96 2.45
C LEU A 111 -27.49 -9.61 3.81
N LEU A 112 -28.33 -8.97 4.62
CA LEU A 112 -28.77 -9.51 5.89
C LEU A 112 -29.57 -10.81 5.69
N SER A 113 -30.49 -10.84 4.72
CA SER A 113 -31.23 -12.07 4.38
C SER A 113 -30.27 -13.19 3.98
N LEU A 114 -29.37 -12.94 3.03
CA LEU A 114 -28.39 -13.92 2.57
C LEU A 114 -27.46 -14.40 3.71
N LEU A 115 -27.11 -13.52 4.63
CA LEU A 115 -26.30 -13.85 5.80
C LEU A 115 -27.07 -14.75 6.77
N MET A 116 -28.34 -14.45 7.05
CA MET A 116 -29.19 -15.28 7.91
C MET A 116 -29.47 -16.65 7.28
N ASP A 117 -29.68 -16.71 5.97
CA ASP A 117 -29.82 -17.96 5.21
C ASP A 117 -28.54 -18.78 5.26
N TYR A 118 -27.37 -18.13 5.19
CA TYR A 118 -26.09 -18.82 5.36
C TYR A 118 -25.93 -19.37 6.79
N LEU A 119 -26.28 -18.58 7.81
CA LEU A 119 -26.14 -18.94 9.22
C LEU A 119 -27.18 -19.98 9.69
N SER A 120 -28.30 -20.14 8.99
CA SER A 120 -29.24 -21.23 9.25
C SER A 120 -28.68 -22.58 8.79
N ALA A 121 -27.94 -22.59 7.68
CA ALA A 121 -27.25 -23.77 7.17
C ALA A 121 -25.87 -24.01 7.81
N ASN A 122 -25.21 -22.97 8.32
CA ASN A 122 -23.84 -23.02 8.87
C ASN A 122 -23.79 -22.35 10.25
N HIS A 123 -23.22 -23.01 11.25
CA HIS A 123 -23.24 -22.51 12.63
C HIS A 123 -22.54 -21.15 12.85
N PHE A 124 -21.60 -20.78 11.99
CA PHE A 124 -20.85 -19.53 12.10
C PHE A 124 -20.38 -19.04 10.72
N ILE A 125 -19.98 -17.77 10.65
CA ILE A 125 -19.31 -17.18 9.49
C ILE A 125 -18.03 -16.46 9.91
N THR A 126 -17.04 -16.41 9.01
CA THR A 126 -15.81 -15.62 9.18
C THR A 126 -15.74 -14.50 8.14
N CYS A 127 -14.92 -13.46 8.36
CA CYS A 127 -14.73 -12.41 7.35
C CYS A 127 -14.19 -12.99 6.01
N ARG A 128 -13.39 -14.07 6.05
CA ARG A 128 -12.93 -14.78 4.83
C ARG A 128 -14.07 -15.51 4.12
N THR A 129 -14.93 -16.21 4.86
CA THR A 129 -16.12 -16.87 4.30
C THR A 129 -17.04 -15.84 3.66
N MET A 130 -17.28 -14.72 4.34
CA MET A 130 -18.11 -13.63 3.83
C MET A 130 -17.57 -13.01 2.53
N GLN A 131 -16.24 -12.85 2.42
CA GLN A 131 -15.59 -12.40 1.18
C GLN A 131 -15.85 -13.34 0.01
N ARG A 132 -15.73 -14.65 0.22
CA ARG A 132 -15.90 -15.66 -0.83
C ARG A 132 -17.36 -15.83 -1.21
N GLN A 133 -18.23 -16.00 -0.23
CA GLN A 133 -19.64 -16.32 -0.43
C GLN A 133 -20.40 -15.15 -1.06
N PHE A 134 -20.13 -13.93 -0.60
CA PHE A 134 -20.84 -12.73 -1.07
C PHE A 134 -19.97 -11.85 -1.98
N ARG A 135 -18.82 -12.33 -2.45
CA ARG A 135 -17.92 -11.60 -3.37
C ARG A 135 -17.64 -10.16 -2.91
N LEU A 136 -17.23 -10.05 -1.64
CA LEU A 136 -16.87 -8.79 -1.00
C LEU A 136 -15.35 -8.72 -0.83
N ARG A 137 -14.79 -7.51 -0.90
CA ARG A 137 -13.45 -7.24 -0.37
C ARG A 137 -13.44 -7.41 1.15
N GLU A 138 -12.27 -7.72 1.70
CA GLU A 138 -12.05 -7.83 3.14
C GLU A 138 -12.57 -6.61 3.90
N THR A 139 -12.21 -5.40 3.46
CA THR A 139 -12.65 -4.16 4.11
C THR A 139 -14.16 -3.97 4.09
N ALA A 140 -14.84 -4.39 3.01
CA ALA A 140 -16.30 -4.30 2.90
C ALA A 140 -16.99 -5.37 3.76
N ALA A 141 -16.51 -6.62 3.71
CA ALA A 141 -17.03 -7.72 4.52
C ALA A 141 -16.92 -7.42 6.01
N CYS A 142 -15.75 -6.99 6.47
CA CYS A 142 -15.53 -6.69 7.87
C CYS A 142 -16.32 -5.44 8.33
N LYS A 143 -16.59 -4.46 7.45
CA LYS A 143 -17.51 -3.35 7.73
C LYS A 143 -18.95 -3.83 7.94
N TRP A 144 -19.45 -4.71 7.06
CA TRP A 144 -20.79 -5.28 7.20
C TRP A 144 -20.94 -6.11 8.47
N LEU A 145 -19.97 -6.96 8.79
CA LEU A 145 -19.97 -7.73 10.05
C LEU A 145 -20.01 -6.82 11.26
N LYS A 146 -19.17 -5.77 11.29
CA LYS A 146 -19.19 -4.79 12.37
C LYS A 146 -20.57 -4.15 12.52
N ARG A 147 -21.18 -3.72 11.42
CA ARG A 147 -22.52 -3.11 11.42
C ARG A 147 -23.59 -4.08 11.94
N PHE A 148 -23.59 -5.34 11.51
CA PHE A 148 -24.57 -6.32 11.98
C PHE A 148 -24.36 -6.74 13.44
N VAL A 149 -23.11 -6.67 13.94
CA VAL A 149 -22.83 -6.81 15.38
C VAL A 149 -23.38 -5.63 16.16
N GLU A 150 -23.16 -4.40 15.68
CA GLU A 150 -23.68 -3.17 16.32
C GLU A 150 -25.22 -3.13 16.36
N GLN A 151 -25.88 -3.71 15.35
CA GLN A 151 -27.34 -3.87 15.31
C GLN A 151 -27.86 -5.03 16.17
N GLY A 152 -26.98 -5.85 16.74
CA GLY A 152 -27.36 -6.98 17.59
C GLY A 152 -27.92 -8.19 16.84
N VAL A 153 -27.74 -8.28 15.51
CA VAL A 153 -28.26 -9.41 14.72
C VAL A 153 -27.31 -10.61 14.77
N ILE A 154 -26.01 -10.35 14.91
CA ILE A 154 -24.97 -11.38 15.05
C ILE A 154 -24.07 -11.02 16.23
N ARG A 155 -23.45 -12.03 16.86
CA ARG A 155 -22.46 -11.84 17.92
C ARG A 155 -21.07 -12.18 17.40
N ARG A 156 -20.07 -11.40 17.84
CA ARG A 156 -18.66 -11.67 17.55
C ARG A 156 -18.07 -12.51 18.67
N GLU A 157 -17.53 -13.67 18.31
CA GLU A 157 -16.82 -14.57 19.21
C GLU A 157 -15.44 -14.95 18.65
N GLY A 158 -14.68 -15.73 19.41
CA GLY A 158 -13.36 -16.23 19.03
C GLY A 158 -12.20 -15.26 19.32
N ALA A 159 -11.00 -15.65 18.89
CA ALA A 159 -9.78 -14.90 19.15
C ALA A 159 -9.74 -13.58 18.37
N ARG A 160 -9.00 -12.59 18.89
CA ARG A 160 -8.83 -11.26 18.25
C ARG A 160 -8.44 -11.36 16.76
N ASN A 161 -7.57 -12.32 16.42
CA ASN A 161 -7.03 -12.53 15.08
C ASN A 161 -7.80 -13.57 14.25
N ALA A 162 -8.77 -14.27 14.85
CA ALA A 162 -9.61 -15.26 14.20
C ALA A 162 -11.07 -15.12 14.68
N PRO A 163 -11.71 -13.97 14.43
CA PRO A 163 -13.08 -13.76 14.87
C PRO A 163 -14.05 -14.63 14.06
N VAL A 164 -14.97 -15.26 14.78
CA VAL A 164 -16.14 -15.94 14.22
C VAL A 164 -17.39 -15.15 14.59
N TYR A 165 -18.38 -15.18 13.71
CA TYR A 165 -19.65 -14.49 13.92
C TYR A 165 -20.77 -15.51 13.88
N ILE A 166 -21.58 -15.53 14.92
CA ILE A 166 -22.71 -16.44 15.09
C ILE A 166 -24.00 -15.66 15.16
N LYS A 167 -25.12 -16.34 14.91
CA LYS A 167 -26.45 -15.74 15.09
C LYS A 167 -26.63 -15.31 16.54
N ALA A 168 -27.13 -14.09 16.74
CA ALA A 168 -27.39 -13.56 18.07
C ALA A 168 -28.55 -14.25 18.77
#